data_AF-A0A6P5P6F4-F1
#
_entry.id   AF-A0A6P5P6F4-F1
#
_cell.length_a   1.000
_cell.length_b   1.000
_cell.length_c   1.000
_cell.angle_alpha   90.00
_cell.angle_beta   90.00
_cell.angle_gamma   90.00
#
_symmetry.space_group_name_H-M   'P 1'
#
loop_
_entity.id
_entity.type
_entity.pdbx_description
1 polymer ?
#
loop_
_entity_poly.entity_id
_entity_poly.type
_entity_poly.pdbx_seq_one_letter_code
_entity_poly.pdbx_strand_id
1 'polypeptide(L)'
;MVKFLLLELAFGLAHAQMYGPWKTIAIAADNVDKMEISGELRLYFHQITCEKECKKMNVTFYVDENGQCSLTTITGYLQDDGKTYRSQFQGDNHYATVRTTPENIVFYSENVDRAGRKTKLVYVVGKNGSGSLK
;
A
#
# COMPACT_ATOMS: atom_id res chain seq x y z
N MET A 1 -1.42 26.37 -24.48
CA MET A 1 -1.17 24.93 -24.73
C MET A 1 -0.03 24.36 -23.88
N VAL A 2 1.01 25.13 -23.51
CA VAL A 2 2.14 24.64 -22.67
C VAL A 2 1.74 24.27 -21.22
N LYS A 3 0.72 24.96 -20.66
CA LYS A 3 0.30 24.77 -19.26
C LYS A 3 -0.30 23.39 -18.96
N PHE A 4 -0.94 22.75 -19.95
CA PHE A 4 -1.53 21.41 -19.80
C PHE A 4 -0.45 20.32 -19.84
N LEU A 5 0.52 20.43 -20.75
CA LEU A 5 1.65 19.50 -20.86
C LEU A 5 2.52 19.44 -19.60
N LEU A 6 2.75 20.57 -18.94
CA LEU A 6 3.55 20.63 -17.71
C LEU A 6 2.87 19.91 -16.53
N LEU A 7 1.55 19.92 -16.48
CA LEU A 7 0.79 19.29 -15.40
C LEU A 7 0.84 17.76 -15.52
N GLU A 8 0.62 17.22 -16.72
CA GLU A 8 0.72 15.78 -16.99
C GLU A 8 2.12 15.23 -16.70
N LEU A 9 3.18 15.98 -17.03
CA LEU A 9 4.55 15.58 -16.74
C LEU A 9 4.82 15.49 -15.23
N ALA A 10 4.31 16.45 -14.44
CA ALA A 10 4.46 16.46 -12.98
C ALA A 10 3.71 15.30 -12.31
N PHE A 11 2.49 14.99 -12.78
CA PHE A 11 1.74 13.82 -12.30
C PHE A 11 2.42 12.50 -12.68
N GLY A 12 2.98 12.37 -13.88
CA GLY A 12 3.73 11.17 -14.28
C GLY A 12 4.98 10.92 -13.42
N LEU A 13 5.72 11.98 -13.06
CA LEU A 13 6.94 11.89 -12.26
C LEU A 13 6.68 11.53 -10.78
N ALA A 14 5.62 12.06 -10.17
CA ALA A 14 5.27 11.74 -8.78
C ALA A 14 4.93 10.25 -8.60
N HIS A 15 4.30 9.66 -9.60
CA HIS A 15 3.89 8.26 -9.63
C HIS A 15 5.04 7.28 -9.94
N ALA A 16 6.02 7.71 -10.75
CA ALA A 16 7.20 6.91 -11.05
C ALA A 16 8.00 6.55 -9.78
N GLN A 17 7.96 7.39 -8.75
CA GLN A 17 8.67 7.16 -7.51
C GLN A 17 8.10 5.99 -6.68
N MET A 18 6.83 5.61 -6.88
CA MET A 18 6.22 4.50 -6.17
C MET A 18 6.54 3.14 -6.79
N TYR A 19 7.04 3.11 -8.02
CA TYR A 19 7.27 1.87 -8.76
C TYR A 19 8.46 1.07 -8.22
N GLY A 20 8.33 -0.26 -8.27
CA GLY A 20 9.41 -1.21 -8.07
C GLY A 20 9.37 -1.92 -6.72
N PRO A 21 10.50 -2.51 -6.30
CA PRO A 21 10.53 -3.41 -5.16
C PRO A 21 10.44 -2.61 -3.87
N TRP A 22 9.74 -3.14 -2.88
CA TRP A 22 9.57 -2.53 -1.56
C TRP A 22 9.58 -3.60 -0.50
N LYS A 23 10.02 -3.26 0.72
CA LYS A 23 9.94 -4.12 1.90
C LYS A 23 9.22 -3.40 3.01
N THR A 24 8.33 -4.09 3.72
CA THR A 24 7.74 -3.56 4.95
C THR A 24 8.81 -3.37 6.02
N ILE A 25 8.89 -2.15 6.57
CA ILE A 25 9.81 -1.76 7.64
C ILE A 25 9.09 -1.68 8.97
N ALA A 26 7.89 -1.10 8.97
CA ALA A 26 7.06 -0.96 10.16
C ALA A 26 5.59 -0.99 9.79
N ILE A 27 4.78 -1.47 10.73
CA ILE A 27 3.32 -1.45 10.69
C ILE A 27 2.85 -0.91 12.03
N ALA A 28 1.83 -0.05 12.02
CA ALA A 28 1.10 0.35 13.22
C ALA A 28 -0.39 0.25 12.93
N ALA A 29 -1.18 -0.20 13.89
CA ALA A 29 -2.63 -0.31 13.77
C ALA A 29 -3.30 0.00 15.11
N ASP A 30 -4.54 0.53 15.06
CA ASP A 30 -5.37 0.72 16.25
C ASP A 30 -5.95 -0.61 16.77
N ASN A 31 -6.24 -1.56 15.88
CA ASN A 31 -6.52 -2.96 16.20
C ASN A 31 -5.24 -3.80 16.00
N VAL A 32 -4.48 -3.94 17.08
CA VAL A 32 -3.15 -4.58 17.06
C VAL A 32 -3.22 -6.04 16.58
N ASP A 33 -4.30 -6.77 16.89
CA ASP A 33 -4.54 -8.15 16.48
C ASP A 33 -4.49 -8.35 14.95
N LYS A 34 -4.84 -7.31 14.18
CA LYS A 34 -4.80 -7.37 12.70
C LYS A 34 -3.37 -7.37 12.15
N MET A 35 -2.38 -6.89 12.91
CA MET A 35 -0.98 -6.77 12.47
C MET A 35 0.01 -7.64 13.26
N GLU A 36 -0.45 -8.38 14.27
CA GLU A 36 0.38 -9.36 14.99
C GLU A 36 0.80 -10.52 14.07
N ILE A 37 1.65 -11.42 14.58
CA ILE A 37 2.07 -12.61 13.83
C ILE A 37 0.83 -13.39 13.38
N SER A 38 0.80 -13.76 12.10
CA SER A 38 -0.35 -14.36 11.41
C SER A 38 -1.64 -13.52 11.40
N GLY A 39 -1.55 -12.24 11.78
CA GLY A 39 -2.61 -11.25 11.61
C GLY A 39 -2.82 -10.93 10.13
N GLU A 40 -4.07 -10.91 9.70
CA GLU A 40 -4.47 -10.87 8.28
C GLU A 40 -4.03 -9.59 7.54
N LEU A 41 -3.69 -8.51 8.25
CA LEU A 41 -3.18 -7.26 7.70
C LEU A 41 -1.68 -7.06 7.98
N ARG A 42 -0.96 -8.07 8.47
CA ARG A 42 0.51 -8.06 8.58
C ARG A 42 1.14 -8.33 7.20
N LEU A 43 1.10 -7.32 6.35
CA LEU A 43 1.54 -7.43 4.96
C LEU A 43 3.04 -7.17 4.82
N TYR A 44 3.75 -8.09 4.18
CA TYR A 44 5.16 -7.98 3.84
C TYR A 44 5.31 -7.59 2.38
N PHE A 45 5.38 -6.28 2.12
CA PHE A 45 5.46 -5.74 0.76
C PHE A 45 6.65 -6.36 0.01
N HIS A 46 6.44 -6.54 -1.31
CA HIS A 46 7.43 -7.10 -2.23
C HIS A 46 7.62 -6.20 -3.45
N GLN A 47 6.53 -5.81 -4.12
CA GLN A 47 6.56 -5.02 -5.36
C GLN A 47 5.35 -4.10 -5.43
N ILE A 48 5.54 -2.89 -5.95
CA ILE A 48 4.44 -2.02 -6.38
C ILE A 48 4.60 -1.74 -7.87
N THR A 49 3.53 -1.97 -8.64
CA THR A 49 3.46 -1.56 -10.05
C THR A 49 2.26 -0.67 -10.29
N CYS A 50 2.34 0.14 -11.34
CA CYS A 50 1.27 1.03 -11.73
C CYS A 50 0.88 0.82 -13.18
N GLU A 51 -0.42 0.85 -13.45
CA GLU A 51 -0.99 0.85 -14.78
C GLU A 51 -1.82 2.12 -14.98
N LYS A 52 -1.97 2.53 -16.24
CA LYS A 52 -2.84 3.65 -16.64
C LYS A 52 -2.57 4.91 -15.81
N GLU A 53 -1.32 5.38 -15.78
CA GLU A 53 -0.89 6.56 -14.99
C GLU A 53 -1.17 6.38 -13.48
N CYS A 54 -0.92 5.17 -12.96
CA CYS A 54 -1.27 4.75 -11.60
C CYS A 54 -2.76 4.83 -11.24
N LYS A 55 -3.69 4.98 -12.19
CA LYS A 55 -5.13 4.79 -11.89
C LYS A 55 -5.43 3.39 -11.36
N LYS A 56 -4.54 2.44 -11.64
CA LYS A 56 -4.48 1.14 -10.97
C LYS A 56 -3.09 0.93 -10.38
N MET A 57 -3.04 0.62 -9.10
CA MET A 57 -1.81 0.29 -8.39
C MET A 57 -1.87 -1.17 -7.95
N ASN A 58 -0.98 -2.01 -8.48
CA ASN A 58 -0.86 -3.38 -8.02
C ASN A 58 0.16 -3.42 -6.89
N VAL A 59 -0.24 -3.98 -5.75
CA VAL A 59 0.62 -4.18 -4.60
C VAL A 59 0.78 -5.68 -4.40
N THR A 60 2.00 -6.16 -4.56
CA THR A 60 2.38 -7.54 -4.29
C THR A 60 3.05 -7.62 -2.92
N PHE A 61 2.61 -8.57 -2.11
CA PHE A 61 3.11 -8.77 -0.75
C PHE A 61 3.02 -10.25 -0.35
N TYR A 62 3.81 -10.64 0.64
CA TYR A 62 3.58 -11.87 1.38
C TYR A 62 2.62 -11.60 2.55
N VAL A 63 1.77 -12.58 2.85
CA VAL A 63 0.95 -12.61 4.07
C VAL A 63 1.03 -14.02 4.65
N ASP A 64 1.13 -14.10 5.96
CA ASP A 64 1.06 -15.35 6.70
C ASP A 64 -0.38 -15.56 7.17
N GLU A 65 -1.03 -16.58 6.62
CA GLU A 65 -2.36 -17.01 7.05
C GLU A 65 -2.23 -18.41 7.64
N ASN A 66 -2.46 -18.52 8.95
CA ASN A 66 -2.39 -19.79 9.70
C ASN A 66 -1.05 -20.54 9.56
N GLY A 67 0.07 -19.83 9.56
CA GLY A 67 1.42 -20.40 9.45
C GLY A 67 1.85 -20.69 8.01
N GLN A 68 1.03 -20.33 7.02
CA GLN A 68 1.35 -20.47 5.60
C GLN A 68 1.57 -19.10 4.96
N CYS A 69 2.81 -18.85 4.54
CA CYS A 69 3.15 -17.66 3.76
C CYS A 69 2.69 -17.83 2.30
N SER A 70 1.87 -16.90 1.81
CA SER A 70 1.45 -16.83 0.41
C SER A 70 1.87 -15.50 -0.23
N LEU A 71 2.24 -15.54 -1.51
CA LEU A 71 2.51 -14.34 -2.32
C LEU A 71 1.21 -13.89 -2.98
N THR A 72 0.71 -12.73 -2.59
CA THR A 72 -0.58 -12.18 -3.04
C THR A 72 -0.35 -10.86 -3.78
N THR A 73 -1.13 -10.61 -4.83
CA THR A 73 -1.19 -9.31 -5.51
C THR A 73 -2.61 -8.77 -5.46
N ILE A 74 -2.77 -7.55 -4.97
CA ILE A 74 -4.06 -6.84 -4.97
C ILE A 74 -3.97 -5.63 -5.90
N THR A 75 -5.09 -5.27 -6.52
CA THR A 75 -5.18 -4.05 -7.32
C THR A 75 -5.96 -2.99 -6.54
N GLY A 76 -5.30 -1.89 -6.22
CA GLY A 76 -5.91 -0.64 -5.80
C GLY A 76 -6.39 0.18 -6.99
N TYR A 77 -7.60 0.68 -6.92
CA TYR A 77 -8.18 1.57 -7.93
C TYR A 77 -8.21 3.00 -7.37
N LEU A 78 -7.65 3.96 -8.10
CA LEU A 78 -7.69 5.37 -7.71
C LEU A 78 -9.16 5.85 -7.67
N GLN A 79 -9.53 6.52 -6.58
CA GLN A 79 -10.87 7.06 -6.37
C GLN A 79 -10.99 8.47 -6.96
N ASP A 80 -12.22 8.99 -7.03
CA ASP A 80 -12.54 10.29 -7.66
C ASP A 80 -11.88 11.49 -6.99
N ASP A 81 -11.41 11.34 -5.75
CA ASP A 81 -10.63 12.36 -5.04
C ASP A 81 -9.19 12.52 -5.60
N GLY A 82 -8.79 11.64 -6.52
CA GLY A 82 -7.48 11.63 -7.17
C GLY A 82 -6.31 11.30 -6.26
N LYS A 83 -6.56 10.77 -5.05
CA LYS A 83 -5.53 10.54 -4.02
C LYS A 83 -5.66 9.19 -3.31
N THR A 84 -6.89 8.74 -3.08
CA THR A 84 -7.17 7.52 -2.34
C THR A 84 -7.30 6.34 -3.30
N TYR A 85 -6.76 5.20 -2.91
CA TYR A 85 -6.94 3.92 -3.59
C TYR A 85 -7.90 3.05 -2.81
N ARG A 86 -8.71 2.28 -3.53
CA ARG A 86 -9.60 1.26 -2.98
C ARG A 86 -9.23 -0.13 -3.47
N SER A 87 -9.17 -1.11 -2.58
CA SER A 87 -8.97 -2.53 -2.94
C SER A 87 -9.77 -3.48 -2.05
N GLN A 88 -9.96 -4.71 -2.53
CA GLN A 88 -10.58 -5.80 -1.77
C GLN A 88 -9.52 -6.79 -1.31
N PHE A 89 -9.28 -6.85 0.00
CA PHE A 89 -8.42 -7.84 0.64
C PHE A 89 -8.72 -7.85 2.14
N GLN A 90 -9.13 -9.01 2.67
CA GLN A 90 -9.57 -9.13 4.07
C GLN A 90 -10.55 -8.01 4.49
N GLY A 91 -11.46 -7.66 3.59
CA GLY A 91 -12.35 -6.51 3.72
C GLY A 91 -12.13 -5.43 2.65
N ASP A 92 -12.77 -4.29 2.88
CA ASP A 92 -12.71 -3.10 2.04
C ASP A 92 -11.61 -2.17 2.55
N ASN A 93 -10.62 -1.87 1.72
CA ASN A 93 -9.48 -1.04 2.09
C ASN A 93 -9.52 0.29 1.33
N HIS A 94 -9.39 1.40 2.05
CA HIS A 94 -9.17 2.73 1.50
C HIS A 94 -7.84 3.28 2.01
N TYR A 95 -6.93 3.62 1.12
CA TYR A 95 -5.58 3.99 1.52
C TYR A 95 -4.95 5.03 0.59
N ALA A 96 -4.04 5.82 1.14
CA ALA A 96 -3.32 6.85 0.42
C ALA A 96 -1.88 6.93 0.93
N THR A 97 -0.99 7.48 0.11
CA THR A 97 0.36 7.82 0.57
C THR A 97 0.30 9.10 1.41
N VAL A 98 0.84 9.03 2.62
CA VAL A 98 1.09 10.20 3.47
C VAL A 98 2.39 10.88 3.04
N ARG A 99 3.38 10.09 2.64
CA ARG A 99 4.67 10.55 2.15
C ARG A 99 5.27 9.54 1.18
N THR A 100 5.83 10.04 0.08
CA THR A 100 6.59 9.25 -0.90
C THR A 100 7.96 9.89 -1.07
N THR A 101 9.00 9.07 -1.03
CA THR A 101 10.40 9.47 -1.27
C THR A 101 11.09 8.37 -2.10
N PRO A 102 12.31 8.60 -2.65
CA PRO A 102 13.03 7.52 -3.34
C PRO A 102 13.31 6.30 -2.46
N GLU A 103 13.46 6.50 -1.15
CA GLU A 103 13.90 5.48 -0.20
C GLU A 103 12.76 4.77 0.55
N ASN A 104 11.65 5.49 0.77
CA ASN A 104 10.51 4.98 1.53
C ASN A 104 9.16 5.58 1.12
N ILE A 105 8.10 4.84 1.39
CA ILE A 105 6.71 5.25 1.28
C ILE A 105 6.01 5.00 2.61
N VAL A 106 5.20 5.97 3.04
CA VAL A 106 4.30 5.85 4.19
C VAL A 106 2.87 5.80 3.67
N PHE A 107 2.17 4.71 3.93
CA PHE A 107 0.74 4.58 3.64
C PHE A 107 -0.06 4.77 4.91
N TYR A 108 -1.18 5.48 4.80
CA TYR A 108 -2.29 5.37 5.75
C TYR A 108 -3.40 4.55 5.08
N SER A 109 -3.97 3.60 5.81
CA SER A 109 -5.03 2.72 5.34
C SER A 109 -6.15 2.63 6.36
N GLU A 110 -7.39 2.59 5.87
CA GLU A 110 -8.57 2.21 6.63
C GLU A 110 -9.14 0.93 6.03
N ASN A 111 -9.17 -0.14 6.83
CA ASN A 111 -9.78 -1.42 6.48
C ASN A 111 -11.11 -1.56 7.21
N VAL A 112 -12.13 -2.05 6.53
CA VAL A 112 -13.38 -2.52 7.13
C VAL A 112 -13.53 -4.00 6.80
N ASP A 113 -13.40 -4.84 7.82
CA ASP A 113 -13.46 -6.29 7.64
C ASP A 113 -14.89 -6.79 7.39
N ARG A 114 -15.04 -8.10 7.16
CA ARG A 114 -16.35 -8.73 6.89
C ARG A 114 -17.35 -8.58 8.05
N ALA A 115 -16.87 -8.41 9.28
CA ALA A 115 -17.71 -8.17 10.45
C ALA A 115 -18.04 -6.68 10.63
N GLY A 116 -17.55 -5.81 9.76
CA GLY A 116 -17.73 -4.37 9.84
C GLY A 116 -16.79 -3.69 10.83
N ARG A 117 -15.80 -4.41 11.38
CA ARG A 117 -14.81 -3.81 12.29
C ARG A 117 -13.86 -2.97 11.46
N LYS A 118 -13.78 -1.69 11.83
CA LYS A 118 -12.87 -0.72 11.21
C LYS A 118 -11.51 -0.77 11.89
N THR A 119 -10.46 -0.84 11.08
CA THR A 119 -9.05 -0.77 11.50
C THR A 119 -8.35 0.34 10.74
N LYS A 120 -7.60 1.18 11.45
CA LYS A 120 -6.72 2.20 10.86
C LYS A 120 -5.28 1.73 10.97
N LEU A 121 -4.55 1.76 9.86
CA LEU A 121 -3.19 1.26 9.77
C LEU A 121 -2.25 2.29 9.14
N VAL A 122 -1.00 2.23 9.55
CA VAL A 122 0.13 2.88 8.89
C VAL A 122 1.13 1.81 8.46
N TYR A 123 1.50 1.81 7.19
CA TYR A 123 2.61 1.01 6.68
C TYR A 123 3.77 1.92 6.32
N VAL A 124 4.97 1.56 6.75
CA VAL A 124 6.22 2.14 6.26
C VAL A 124 6.93 1.09 5.43
N VAL A 125 7.17 1.38 4.16
CA VAL A 125 7.89 0.49 3.25
C VAL A 125 9.13 1.17 2.70
N GLY A 126 10.21 0.42 2.49
CA GLY A 126 11.49 0.97 2.05
C GLY A 126 12.24 0.10 1.04
N LYS A 127 13.14 0.71 0.26
CA LYS A 127 13.99 0.00 -0.72
C LYS A 127 15.07 -0.86 -0.06
N ASN A 128 15.60 -0.40 1.08
CA ASN A 128 16.76 -0.97 1.76
C ASN A 128 16.44 -1.51 3.17
N GLY A 129 15.33 -2.23 3.32
CA GLY A 129 14.93 -2.81 4.61
C GLY A 129 15.80 -3.98 5.05
N SER A 130 16.70 -3.73 6.00
CA SER A 130 17.28 -4.69 6.96
C SER A 130 16.47 -4.74 8.27
N GLY A 131 15.27 -4.17 8.29
CA GLY A 131 14.37 -4.20 9.45
C GLY A 131 13.69 -5.56 9.55
N SER A 132 14.21 -6.46 10.37
CA SER A 132 13.45 -7.61 10.84
C SER A 132 12.25 -7.08 11.63
N LEU A 133 11.05 -7.33 11.11
CA LEU A 133 9.81 -7.22 11.87
C LEU A 133 9.93 -8.21 13.04
N LYS A 134 10.30 -7.72 14.22
CA LYS A 134 10.26 -8.50 15.47
C LYS A 134 8.82 -8.69 15.92
#